data_AF-A0A1F8D7M6-F1
#
_entry.id   AF-A0A1F8D7M6-F1
#
_cell.length_a   1.000
_cell.length_b   1.000
_cell.length_c   1.000
_cell.angle_alpha   90.00
_cell.angle_beta   90.00
_cell.angle_gamma   90.00
#
_symmetry.space_group_name_H-M   'P 1'
#
loop_
_entity.id
_entity.type
_entity.pdbx_description
1 polymer ?
#
loop_
_entity_poly.entity_id
_entity_poly.type
_entity_poly.pdbx_seq_one_letter_code
_entity_poly.pdbx_strand_id
1 'polypeptide(L)'
;MKKFFNIGLSVFAVVFAVPSFLILVSWNALPGESLYGVKTTLEDIALAVTVRTPIASAFSLNFTERRFAEANKLLAKKGSTVGYTLLVAEARETQTIIVDQQDSQKAQELIAKIEEYQARIEEKKLAIAAQPTAILPPQEEVITTVPTLTPTTQVQTTAPVATGDKTPIPSPTPAPSAEVVIEDLEETNEQLEEIKEEIKKQLPPSASEKARKEKEDHERDNPRKD
;
A
#
# COMPACT_ATOMS: atom_id res chain seq x y z
N MET A 1 46.63 2.43 -19.56
CA MET A 1 45.19 2.10 -19.53
C MET A 1 44.71 1.51 -18.19
N LYS A 2 45.47 0.62 -17.51
CA LYS A 2 45.05 0.01 -16.22
C LYS A 2 44.61 1.00 -15.12
N LYS A 3 45.22 2.18 -15.03
CA LYS A 3 44.87 3.20 -14.01
C LYS A 3 43.49 3.84 -14.23
N PHE A 4 43.10 4.08 -15.47
CA PHE A 4 41.79 4.66 -15.80
C PHE A 4 40.65 3.64 -15.65
N PHE A 5 40.92 2.36 -15.92
CA PHE A 5 39.96 1.29 -15.69
C PHE A 5 39.64 1.10 -14.20
N ASN A 6 40.65 1.18 -13.33
CA ASN A 6 40.45 1.08 -11.88
C ASN A 6 39.65 2.28 -11.32
N ILE A 7 39.90 3.50 -11.81
CA ILE A 7 39.13 4.69 -11.40
C ILE A 7 37.68 4.58 -11.87
N GLY A 8 37.44 4.19 -13.13
CA GLY A 8 36.09 3.97 -13.65
C GLY A 8 35.33 2.90 -12.89
N LEU A 9 35.98 1.78 -12.56
CA LEU A 9 35.39 0.69 -11.78
C LEU A 9 35.09 1.12 -10.34
N SER A 10 35.96 1.89 -9.69
CA SER A 10 35.72 2.41 -8.33
C SER A 10 34.58 3.41 -8.29
N VAL A 11 34.51 4.34 -9.26
CA VAL A 11 33.39 5.29 -9.37
C VAL A 11 32.09 4.53 -9.62
N PHE A 12 32.09 3.55 -10.53
CA PHE A 12 30.95 2.68 -10.77
C PHE A 12 30.55 1.93 -9.49
N ALA A 13 31.49 1.30 -8.79
CA ALA A 13 31.20 0.57 -7.56
C ALA A 13 30.58 1.47 -6.48
N VAL A 14 31.07 2.69 -6.28
CA VAL A 14 30.50 3.63 -5.30
C VAL A 14 29.11 4.11 -5.73
N VAL A 15 28.94 4.43 -7.01
CA VAL A 15 27.65 4.89 -7.56
C VAL A 15 26.58 3.80 -7.46
N PHE A 16 26.93 2.53 -7.60
CA PHE A 16 25.98 1.42 -7.49
C PHE A 16 25.82 0.86 -6.06
N ALA A 17 26.86 0.91 -5.22
CA ALA A 17 26.80 0.37 -3.86
C ALA A 17 25.85 1.16 -2.95
N VAL A 18 25.85 2.49 -3.03
CA VAL A 18 25.00 3.33 -2.18
C VAL A 18 23.50 3.09 -2.44
N PRO A 19 23.00 3.11 -3.69
CA PRO A 19 21.61 2.76 -3.98
C PRO A 19 21.24 1.33 -3.56
N SER A 20 22.13 0.35 -3.80
CA SER A 20 21.87 -1.04 -3.40
C SER A 20 21.72 -1.20 -1.89
N PHE A 21 22.57 -0.53 -1.10
CA PHE A 21 22.44 -0.55 0.35
C PHE A 21 21.14 0.14 0.81
N LEU A 22 20.78 1.28 0.21
CA LEU A 22 19.53 1.98 0.53
C LEU A 22 18.30 1.09 0.27
N ILE A 23 18.26 0.38 -0.86
CA ILE A 23 17.16 -0.56 -1.18
C ILE A 23 17.02 -1.64 -0.10
N LEU A 24 18.13 -2.22 0.35
CA LEU A 24 18.10 -3.29 1.36
C LEU A 24 17.59 -2.80 2.70
N VAL A 25 18.04 -1.63 3.15
CA VAL A 25 17.63 -1.10 4.46
C VAL A 25 16.22 -0.52 4.41
N SER A 26 15.80 0.08 3.28
CA SER A 26 14.46 0.65 3.14
C SER A 26 13.38 -0.41 2.92
N TRP A 27 13.72 -1.63 2.48
CA TRP A 27 12.74 -2.66 2.12
C TRP A 27 11.72 -2.98 3.23
N ASN A 28 12.19 -3.03 4.48
CA ASN A 28 11.35 -3.35 5.64
C ASN A 28 10.76 -2.13 6.35
N ALA A 29 11.02 -0.91 5.84
CA ALA A 29 10.49 0.29 6.45
C ALA A 29 8.95 0.29 6.41
N LEU A 30 8.33 0.63 7.54
CA LEU A 30 6.88 0.83 7.70
C LEU A 30 6.51 2.32 7.67
N PRO A 31 5.27 2.68 7.31
CA PRO A 31 4.80 4.05 7.43
C PRO A 31 5.10 4.65 8.82
N GLY A 32 5.69 5.84 8.83
CA GLY A 32 6.16 6.54 10.03
C GLY A 32 7.61 6.24 10.44
N GLU A 33 8.31 5.33 9.75
CA GLU A 33 9.75 5.09 9.98
C GLU A 33 10.61 6.01 9.07
N SER A 34 11.81 6.37 9.53
CA SER A 34 12.67 7.36 8.88
C SER A 34 13.07 7.02 7.43
N LEU A 35 13.17 5.72 7.12
CA LEU A 35 13.54 5.24 5.79
C LEU A 35 12.33 4.96 4.88
N TYR A 36 11.12 5.16 5.37
CA TYR A 36 9.91 4.92 4.58
C TYR A 36 9.78 5.92 3.41
N GLY A 37 10.22 7.16 3.60
CA GLY A 37 10.29 8.15 2.52
C GLY A 37 11.23 7.74 1.38
N VAL A 38 12.36 7.11 1.73
CA VAL A 38 13.31 6.58 0.73
C VAL A 38 12.69 5.41 -0.04
N LYS A 39 12.02 4.50 0.69
CA LYS A 39 11.30 3.37 0.10
C LYS A 39 10.25 3.83 -0.91
N THR A 40 9.35 4.73 -0.50
CA THR A 40 8.28 5.26 -1.36
C THR A 40 8.84 6.00 -2.58
N THR A 41 9.90 6.80 -2.42
CA THR A 41 10.55 7.47 -3.56
C THR A 41 11.11 6.46 -4.59
N LEU A 42 11.75 5.37 -4.12
CA LEU A 42 12.27 4.33 -5.01
C LEU A 42 11.15 3.56 -5.72
N GLU A 43 10.05 3.35 -5.01
CA GLU A 43 8.82 2.74 -5.50
C GLU A 43 8.18 3.59 -6.61
N ASP A 44 8.03 4.89 -6.39
CA ASP A 44 7.51 5.85 -7.38
C ASP A 44 8.38 5.90 -8.64
N ILE A 45 9.71 5.90 -8.47
CA ILE A 45 10.65 5.86 -9.61
C ILE A 45 10.46 4.55 -10.39
N ALA A 46 10.34 3.42 -9.69
CA ALA A 46 10.13 2.14 -10.34
C ALA A 46 8.80 2.09 -11.10
N LEU A 47 7.72 2.61 -10.52
CA LEU A 47 6.43 2.74 -11.19
C LEU A 47 6.51 3.68 -12.41
N ALA A 48 7.13 4.85 -12.27
CA ALA A 48 7.29 5.80 -13.37
C ALA A 48 8.05 5.21 -14.56
N VAL A 49 9.04 4.35 -14.31
CA VAL A 49 9.82 3.67 -15.38
C VAL A 49 9.05 2.49 -15.97
N THR A 50 8.19 1.83 -15.20
CA THR A 50 7.47 0.62 -15.63
C THR A 50 6.08 0.87 -16.18
N VAL A 51 5.45 2.03 -15.93
CA VAL A 51 4.04 2.29 -16.25
C VAL A 51 3.67 2.08 -17.73
N ARG A 52 4.61 2.33 -18.65
CA ARG A 52 4.40 2.14 -20.10
C ARG A 52 4.84 0.78 -20.63
N THR A 53 5.19 -0.14 -19.72
CA THR A 53 5.69 -1.46 -20.09
C THR A 53 4.61 -2.52 -19.91
N PRO A 54 4.67 -3.64 -20.65
CA PRO A 54 3.72 -4.75 -20.49
C PRO A 54 3.72 -5.39 -19.10
N ILE A 55 4.73 -5.08 -18.26
CA ILE A 55 4.83 -5.63 -16.90
C ILE A 55 4.18 -4.72 -15.85
N ALA A 56 3.68 -3.53 -16.22
CA ALA A 56 3.18 -2.56 -15.24
C ALA A 56 2.05 -3.15 -14.38
N SER A 57 1.06 -3.80 -14.99
CA SER A 57 -0.04 -4.45 -14.28
C SER A 57 0.42 -5.53 -13.30
N ALA A 58 1.43 -6.33 -13.67
CA ALA A 58 1.99 -7.33 -12.77
C ALA A 58 2.81 -6.68 -11.64
N PHE A 59 3.50 -5.58 -11.95
CA PHE A 59 4.31 -4.85 -10.98
C PHE A 59 3.44 -4.14 -9.94
N SER A 60 2.39 -3.44 -10.37
CA SER A 60 1.44 -2.75 -9.48
C SER A 60 0.70 -3.73 -8.57
N LEU A 61 0.32 -4.91 -9.07
CA LEU A 61 -0.24 -5.99 -8.23
C LEU A 61 0.68 -6.44 -7.09
N ASN A 62 1.99 -6.50 -7.34
CA ASN A 62 2.97 -6.83 -6.30
C ASN A 62 3.10 -5.70 -5.27
N PHE A 63 2.92 -4.45 -5.69
CA PHE A 63 2.93 -3.30 -4.78
C PHE A 63 1.70 -3.31 -3.87
N THR A 64 0.51 -3.56 -4.43
CA THR A 64 -0.73 -3.70 -3.65
C THR A 64 -0.60 -4.81 -2.59
N GLU A 65 -0.03 -5.96 -2.97
CA GLU A 65 0.25 -7.05 -2.01
C GLU A 65 1.19 -6.60 -0.89
N ARG A 66 2.25 -5.88 -1.25
CA ARG A 66 3.20 -5.38 -0.26
C ARG A 66 2.54 -4.36 0.68
N ARG A 67 1.68 -3.47 0.17
CA ARG A 67 0.90 -2.52 0.99
C ARG A 67 -0.02 -3.24 1.96
N PHE A 68 -0.67 -4.32 1.53
CA PHE A 68 -1.47 -5.15 2.42
C PHE A 68 -0.62 -5.79 3.53
N ALA A 69 0.55 -6.31 3.19
CA ALA A 69 1.48 -6.86 4.19
C ALA A 69 1.99 -5.80 5.18
N GLU A 70 2.24 -4.57 4.71
CA GLU A 70 2.60 -3.42 5.54
C GLU A 70 1.46 -3.02 6.48
N ALA A 71 0.23 -2.95 5.97
CA ALA A 71 -0.96 -2.64 6.76
C ALA A 71 -1.13 -3.62 7.93
N ASN A 72 -1.02 -4.92 7.66
CA ASN A 72 -1.11 -5.94 8.70
C ASN A 72 0.02 -5.82 9.74
N LYS A 73 1.25 -5.54 9.31
CA LYS A 73 2.38 -5.32 10.22
C LYS A 73 2.18 -4.08 11.08
N LEU A 74 1.64 -3.02 10.49
CA LEU A 74 1.44 -1.74 11.16
C LEU A 74 0.29 -1.81 12.17
N LEU A 75 -0.79 -2.50 11.83
CA LEU A 75 -1.86 -2.84 12.78
C LEU A 75 -1.34 -3.68 13.93
N ALA A 76 -0.58 -4.75 13.65
CA ALA A 76 -0.07 -5.64 14.69
C ALA A 76 0.97 -4.98 15.62
N LYS A 77 1.84 -4.11 15.08
CA LYS A 77 2.91 -3.47 15.85
C LYS A 77 2.50 -2.18 16.55
N LYS A 78 1.68 -1.37 15.89
CA LYS A 78 1.36 0.00 16.30
C LYS A 78 -0.14 0.24 16.52
N GLY A 79 -1.00 -0.76 16.31
CA GLY A 79 -2.45 -0.61 16.46
C GLY A 79 -3.05 0.37 15.45
N SER A 80 -2.33 0.67 14.37
CA SER A 80 -2.66 1.76 13.46
C SER A 80 -3.22 1.25 12.13
N THR A 81 -4.24 1.93 11.64
CA THR A 81 -5.02 1.59 10.43
C THR A 81 -4.53 2.33 9.19
N VAL A 82 -3.62 3.31 9.34
CA VAL A 82 -3.02 4.10 8.23
C VAL A 82 -2.53 3.23 7.06
N GLY A 83 -1.98 2.05 7.33
CA GLY A 83 -1.51 1.16 6.27
C GLY A 83 -2.65 0.64 5.37
N TYR A 84 -3.87 0.50 5.89
CA TYR A 84 -5.05 0.10 5.11
C TYR A 84 -5.55 1.24 4.20
N THR A 85 -5.45 2.49 4.63
CA THR A 85 -5.70 3.65 3.75
C THR A 85 -4.72 3.66 2.56
N LEU A 86 -3.45 3.36 2.81
CA LEU A 86 -2.44 3.25 1.76
C LEU A 86 -2.67 2.06 0.83
N LEU A 87 -3.18 0.94 1.36
CA LEU A 87 -3.60 -0.21 0.56
C LEU A 87 -4.71 0.17 -0.42
N VAL A 88 -5.75 0.89 0.03
CA VAL A 88 -6.85 1.31 -0.85
C VAL A 88 -6.33 2.23 -1.95
N ALA A 89 -5.48 3.21 -1.61
CA ALA A 89 -4.88 4.10 -2.59
C ALA A 89 -4.10 3.33 -3.67
N GLU A 90 -3.25 2.38 -3.25
CA GLU A 90 -2.48 1.53 -4.16
C GLU A 90 -3.37 0.60 -4.99
N ALA A 91 -4.45 0.05 -4.42
CA ALA A 91 -5.40 -0.78 -5.14
C ALA A 91 -6.12 0.01 -6.26
N ARG A 92 -6.47 1.28 -6.02
CA ARG A 92 -7.03 2.19 -7.04
C ARG A 92 -6.02 2.50 -8.16
N GLU A 93 -4.76 2.70 -7.81
CA GLU A 93 -3.70 2.90 -8.80
C GLU A 93 -3.50 1.65 -9.66
N THR A 94 -3.42 0.47 -9.03
CA THR A 94 -3.32 -0.82 -9.72
C THR A 94 -4.52 -1.06 -10.64
N GLN A 95 -5.74 -0.76 -10.18
CA GLN A 95 -6.94 -0.77 -11.03
C GLN A 95 -6.75 0.11 -12.26
N THR A 96 -6.31 1.36 -12.08
CA THR A 96 -6.14 2.32 -13.17
C THR A 96 -5.15 1.80 -14.21
N ILE A 97 -4.02 1.24 -13.77
CA ILE A 97 -3.00 0.66 -14.66
C ILE A 97 -3.56 -0.55 -15.42
N ILE A 98 -4.25 -1.45 -14.74
CA ILE A 98 -4.82 -2.67 -15.35
C ILE A 98 -5.88 -2.31 -16.40
N VAL A 99 -6.74 -1.34 -16.09
CA VAL A 99 -7.75 -0.83 -17.02
C VAL A 99 -7.11 -0.19 -18.24
N ASP A 100 -6.14 0.70 -18.06
CA ASP A 100 -5.43 1.38 -19.15
C ASP A 100 -4.75 0.37 -20.09
N GLN A 101 -4.17 -0.69 -19.53
CA GLN A 101 -3.53 -1.77 -20.28
C GLN A 101 -4.51 -2.81 -20.85
N GLN A 102 -5.80 -2.72 -20.51
CA GLN A 102 -6.83 -3.71 -20.84
C GLN A 102 -6.46 -5.15 -20.43
N ASP A 103 -5.74 -5.32 -19.32
CA ASP A 103 -5.24 -6.61 -18.86
C ASP A 103 -6.31 -7.37 -18.06
N SER A 104 -7.22 -8.06 -18.77
CA SER A 104 -8.30 -8.82 -18.13
C SER A 104 -7.81 -9.92 -17.21
N GLN A 105 -6.62 -10.50 -17.47
CA GLN A 105 -6.07 -11.54 -16.61
C GLN A 105 -5.64 -10.95 -15.26
N LYS A 106 -4.93 -9.82 -15.28
CA LYS A 106 -4.53 -9.13 -14.06
C LYS A 106 -5.70 -8.49 -13.32
N ALA A 107 -6.77 -8.11 -14.03
CA ALA A 107 -8.02 -7.69 -13.42
C ALA A 107 -8.63 -8.78 -12.54
N GLN A 108 -8.71 -10.01 -13.03
CA GLN A 108 -9.21 -11.15 -12.23
C GLN A 108 -8.29 -11.46 -11.05
N GLU A 109 -6.98 -11.34 -11.24
CA GLU A 109 -6.00 -11.52 -10.16
C GLU A 109 -6.15 -10.46 -9.06
N LEU A 110 -6.38 -9.19 -9.43
CA LEU A 110 -6.65 -8.11 -8.48
C LEU A 110 -7.95 -8.36 -7.72
N ILE A 111 -9.03 -8.76 -8.41
CA ILE A 111 -10.31 -9.11 -7.79
C ILE A 111 -10.13 -10.22 -6.74
N ALA A 112 -9.45 -11.30 -7.11
CA ALA A 112 -9.20 -12.42 -6.20
C ALA A 112 -8.36 -12.00 -4.97
N LYS A 113 -7.36 -11.13 -5.17
CA LYS A 113 -6.56 -10.56 -4.08
C LYS A 113 -7.39 -9.65 -3.17
N ILE A 114 -8.26 -8.83 -3.72
CA ILE A 114 -9.17 -7.98 -2.93
C ILE A 114 -10.06 -8.86 -2.03
N GLU A 115 -10.63 -9.94 -2.57
CA GLU A 115 -11.43 -10.89 -1.78
C GLU A 115 -10.60 -11.54 -0.66
N GLU A 116 -9.33 -11.89 -0.92
CA GLU A 116 -8.41 -12.38 0.11
C GLU A 116 -8.13 -11.32 1.18
N TYR A 117 -7.91 -10.06 0.79
CA TYR A 117 -7.66 -8.95 1.72
C TYR A 117 -8.87 -8.70 2.62
N GLN A 118 -10.07 -8.67 2.05
CA GLN A 118 -11.31 -8.49 2.79
C GLN A 118 -11.51 -9.60 3.82
N ALA A 119 -11.31 -10.87 3.43
CA ALA A 119 -11.43 -12.01 4.33
C ALA A 119 -10.46 -11.93 5.51
N ARG A 120 -9.21 -11.52 5.26
CA ARG A 120 -8.20 -11.33 6.31
C ARG A 120 -8.49 -10.12 7.18
N ILE A 121 -9.04 -9.04 6.63
CA ILE A 121 -9.48 -7.87 7.41
C ILE A 121 -10.58 -8.29 8.39
N GLU A 122 -11.57 -9.08 7.95
CA GLU A 122 -12.61 -9.61 8.83
C GLU A 122 -12.04 -10.51 9.93
N GLU A 123 -11.05 -11.36 9.62
CA GLU A 123 -10.35 -12.15 10.64
C GLU A 123 -9.70 -11.24 11.70
N LYS A 124 -9.08 -10.12 11.28
CA LYS A 124 -8.48 -9.15 12.21
C LYS A 124 -9.53 -8.41 13.04
N LYS A 125 -10.65 -8.01 12.46
CA LYS A 125 -11.76 -7.40 13.19
C LYS A 125 -12.27 -8.31 14.30
N LEU A 126 -12.50 -9.59 13.99
CA LEU A 126 -12.91 -10.59 14.98
C LEU A 126 -11.86 -10.77 16.08
N ALA A 127 -10.58 -10.81 15.71
CA ALA A 127 -9.48 -10.94 16.68
C ALA A 127 -9.36 -9.72 17.61
N ILE A 128 -9.62 -8.51 17.10
CA ILE A 128 -9.62 -7.26 17.88
C ILE A 128 -10.85 -7.21 18.81
N ALA A 129 -12.03 -7.55 18.29
CA ALA A 129 -13.26 -7.59 19.08
C ALA A 129 -13.20 -8.62 20.23
N ALA A 130 -12.46 -9.71 20.04
CA ALA A 130 -12.24 -10.74 21.06
C ALA A 130 -11.15 -10.38 22.09
N GLN A 131 -10.34 -9.34 21.86
CA GLN A 131 -9.29 -8.93 22.79
C GLN A 131 -9.83 -8.03 23.91
N PRO A 132 -9.37 -8.20 25.16
CA PRO A 132 -9.59 -7.22 26.22
C PRO A 132 -9.02 -5.86 25.80
N THR A 133 -9.82 -4.80 25.88
CA THR A 133 -9.53 -3.43 25.40
C THR A 133 -8.22 -2.81 25.90
N ALA A 134 -7.59 -3.39 26.92
CA ALA A 134 -6.35 -2.92 27.53
C ALA A 134 -5.04 -3.36 26.83
N ILE A 135 -5.10 -4.12 25.74
CA ILE A 135 -3.91 -4.80 25.16
C ILE A 135 -3.45 -4.21 23.81
N LEU A 136 -4.20 -3.29 23.20
CA LEU A 136 -3.74 -2.66 21.95
C LEU A 136 -2.45 -1.84 22.20
N PRO A 137 -1.40 -1.99 21.37
CA PRO A 137 -0.17 -1.24 21.54
C PRO A 137 -0.46 0.27 21.42
N PRO A 138 0.22 1.12 22.21
CA PRO A 138 0.09 2.57 22.09
C PRO A 138 0.43 3.00 20.67
N GLN A 139 -0.45 3.77 20.03
CA GLN A 139 -0.11 4.44 18.78
C GLN A 139 0.98 5.49 19.07
N GLU A 140 2.14 5.34 18.46
CA GLU A 140 3.00 6.50 18.21
C GLU A 140 2.28 7.37 17.18
N GLU A 141 1.97 8.59 17.58
CA GLU A 141 1.36 9.59 16.71
C GLU A 141 2.31 9.82 15.52
N VAL A 142 1.93 9.28 14.35
CA VAL A 142 2.57 9.62 13.10
C VAL A 142 2.08 11.01 12.76
N ILE A 143 2.97 12.01 12.87
CA ILE A 143 2.71 13.35 12.36
C ILE A 143 2.56 13.22 10.84
N THR A 144 1.35 12.98 10.38
CA THR A 144 1.01 12.95 8.96
C THR A 144 1.03 14.39 8.48
N THR A 145 2.20 14.88 8.04
CA THR A 145 2.25 16.03 7.14
C THR A 145 1.73 15.55 5.79
N VAL A 146 0.40 15.57 5.64
CA VAL A 146 -0.21 15.54 4.30
C VAL A 146 0.41 16.72 3.54
N PRO A 147 1.03 16.53 2.36
CA PRO A 147 1.45 17.65 1.55
C PRO A 147 0.18 18.33 1.00
N THR A 148 -0.37 19.26 1.77
CA THR A 148 -1.30 20.25 1.24
C THR A 148 -0.51 21.14 0.29
N LEU A 149 -0.75 20.98 -1.01
CA LEU A 149 -0.28 21.88 -2.05
C LEU A 149 -1.01 23.23 -1.89
N THR A 150 -0.55 24.07 -0.97
CA THR A 150 -0.99 25.46 -0.88
C THR A 150 -0.03 26.34 -1.70
N PRO A 151 -0.52 27.15 -2.65
CA PRO A 151 0.34 28.04 -3.42
C PRO A 151 0.97 29.10 -2.51
N THR A 152 2.30 29.15 -2.52
CA THR A 152 3.12 30.12 -1.78
C THR A 152 2.91 31.52 -2.37
N THR A 153 2.28 32.41 -1.60
CA THR A 153 2.45 33.87 -1.78
C THR A 153 3.52 34.33 -0.80
N GLN A 154 4.67 34.74 -1.34
CA GLN A 154 5.75 35.32 -0.55
C GLN A 154 5.36 36.73 -0.07
N VAL A 155 5.47 37.00 1.23
CA VAL A 155 5.64 38.35 1.76
C VAL A 155 6.73 38.33 2.84
N GLN A 156 7.68 39.26 2.69
CA GLN A 156 8.90 39.44 3.48
C GLN A 156 8.65 40.21 4.80
N THR A 157 9.32 39.72 5.87
CA THR A 157 10.13 40.46 6.86
C THR A 157 9.46 41.42 7.89
N THR A 158 9.55 41.10 9.20
CA THR A 158 10.47 41.74 10.19
C THR A 158 10.33 41.18 11.63
N ALA A 159 11.48 40.97 12.27
CA ALA A 159 11.83 41.05 13.70
C ALA A 159 11.47 39.91 14.71
N PRO A 160 12.40 39.57 15.65
CA PRO A 160 12.29 38.43 16.55
C PRO A 160 11.70 38.83 17.92
N VAL A 161 10.75 38.04 18.42
CA VAL A 161 10.31 38.08 19.82
C VAL A 161 10.77 36.79 20.48
N ALA A 162 11.74 36.93 21.39
CA ALA A 162 12.12 35.87 22.30
C ALA A 162 11.01 35.71 23.35
N THR A 163 10.18 34.67 23.18
CA THR A 163 9.26 34.21 24.21
C THR A 163 9.64 32.78 24.54
N GLY A 164 10.02 32.55 25.81
CA GLY A 164 10.42 31.25 26.32
C GLY A 164 9.33 30.21 26.11
N ASP A 165 9.62 29.21 25.29
CA ASP A 165 8.72 28.12 25.00
C ASP A 165 8.86 27.07 26.11
N LYS A 166 7.90 27.08 27.03
CA LYS A 166 7.67 25.92 27.90
C LYS A 166 7.11 24.85 26.98
N THR A 167 7.97 23.92 26.57
CA THR A 167 7.56 22.70 25.88
C THR A 167 6.41 22.07 26.67
N PRO A 168 5.16 22.04 26.14
CA PRO A 168 4.11 21.31 26.78
C PRO A 168 4.55 19.84 26.79
N ILE A 169 4.60 19.24 27.97
CA ILE A 169 4.77 17.80 28.11
C ILE A 169 3.58 17.19 27.33
N PRO A 170 3.81 16.40 26.27
CA PRO A 170 2.71 15.77 25.57
C PRO A 170 1.99 14.87 26.58
N SER A 171 0.74 15.23 26.87
CA SER A 171 -0.16 14.34 27.59
C SER A 171 -0.29 13.07 26.75
N PRO A 172 -0.13 11.86 27.33
CA PRO A 172 -0.31 10.63 26.55
C PRO A 172 -1.74 10.63 26.00
N THR A 173 -1.86 10.75 24.67
CA THR A 173 -3.12 10.57 23.96
C THR A 173 -3.62 9.16 24.26
N PRO A 174 -4.90 8.99 24.63
CA PRO A 174 -5.45 7.67 24.92
C PRO A 174 -5.27 6.75 23.70
N ALA A 175 -4.88 5.50 23.95
CA ALA A 175 -4.80 4.48 22.91
C ALA A 175 -6.13 4.41 22.14
N PRO A 176 -6.12 4.20 20.81
CA PRO A 176 -7.35 4.13 20.03
C PRO A 176 -8.25 3.02 20.58
N SER A 177 -9.54 3.34 20.72
CA SER A 177 -10.53 2.35 21.11
C SER A 177 -10.63 1.28 20.02
N ALA A 178 -10.80 0.02 20.42
CA ALA A 178 -11.02 -1.10 19.50
C ALA A 178 -12.16 -0.83 18.50
N GLU A 179 -13.16 -0.06 18.91
CA GLU A 179 -14.30 0.36 18.08
C GLU A 179 -13.88 1.20 16.88
N VAL A 180 -12.98 2.18 17.08
CA VAL A 180 -12.46 3.05 16.00
C VAL A 180 -11.65 2.23 15.00
N VAL A 181 -10.81 1.30 15.50
CA VAL A 181 -10.03 0.42 14.62
C VAL A 181 -10.94 -0.49 13.79
N ILE A 182 -12.03 -0.99 14.37
CA ILE A 182 -12.99 -1.83 13.64
C ILE A 182 -13.73 -1.01 12.56
N GLU A 183 -14.14 0.21 12.87
CA GLU A 183 -14.80 1.13 11.92
C GLU A 183 -13.89 1.44 10.73
N ASP A 184 -12.62 1.79 10.95
CA ASP A 184 -11.63 2.04 9.89
C ASP A 184 -11.42 0.81 8.98
N LEU A 185 -11.45 -0.40 9.57
CA LEU A 185 -11.33 -1.65 8.82
C LEU A 185 -12.59 -1.96 8.00
N GLU A 186 -13.76 -1.56 8.48
CA GLU A 186 -15.02 -1.65 7.73
C GLU A 186 -15.02 -0.70 6.53
N GLU A 187 -14.61 0.56 6.73
CA GLU A 187 -14.47 1.52 5.64
C GLU A 187 -13.48 1.00 4.58
N THR A 188 -12.36 0.42 5.02
CA THR A 188 -11.39 -0.20 4.10
C THR A 188 -12.03 -1.31 3.26
N ASN A 189 -12.83 -2.19 3.88
CA ASN A 189 -13.51 -3.28 3.17
C ASN A 189 -14.53 -2.76 2.15
N GLU A 190 -15.28 -1.71 2.49
CA GLU A 190 -16.22 -1.05 1.58
C GLU A 190 -15.50 -0.42 0.38
N GLN A 191 -14.39 0.28 0.60
CA GLN A 191 -13.60 0.90 -0.46
C GLN A 191 -12.96 -0.16 -1.38
N LEU A 192 -12.51 -1.28 -0.83
CA LEU A 192 -12.01 -2.41 -1.63
C LEU A 192 -13.13 -3.06 -2.46
N GLU A 193 -14.34 -3.15 -1.92
CA GLU A 193 -15.50 -3.65 -2.66
C GLU A 193 -15.86 -2.75 -3.84
N GLU A 194 -15.83 -1.43 -3.64
CA GLU A 194 -16.06 -0.44 -4.71
C GLU A 194 -15.07 -0.64 -5.86
N ILE A 195 -13.78 -0.81 -5.54
CA ILE A 195 -12.71 -1.05 -6.54
C ILE A 195 -13.00 -2.35 -7.31
N LYS A 196 -13.35 -3.42 -6.61
CA LYS A 196 -13.67 -4.72 -7.21
C LYS A 196 -14.82 -4.62 -8.21
N GLU A 197 -15.91 -3.95 -7.84
CA GLU A 197 -17.08 -3.79 -8.71
C GLU A 197 -16.80 -2.88 -9.91
N GLU A 198 -16.01 -1.82 -9.71
CA GLU A 198 -15.63 -0.93 -10.81
C GLU A 198 -14.69 -1.64 -11.81
N ILE A 199 -13.78 -2.51 -11.35
CA ILE A 199 -12.98 -3.38 -12.26
C ILE A 199 -13.90 -4.28 -13.09
N LYS A 200 -14.86 -4.97 -12.47
CA LYS A 200 -15.79 -5.87 -13.18
C LYS A 200 -16.61 -5.14 -14.24
N LYS A 201 -16.95 -3.88 -13.97
CA LYS A 201 -17.71 -3.02 -14.89
C LYS A 201 -16.87 -2.54 -16.07
N GLN A 202 -15.61 -2.16 -15.83
CA GLN A 202 -14.72 -1.64 -16.88
C GLN A 202 -14.08 -2.76 -17.72
N LEU A 203 -13.81 -3.91 -17.12
CA LEU A 203 -13.20 -5.08 -17.75
C LEU A 203 -14.08 -6.32 -17.53
N PRO A 204 -15.20 -6.44 -18.28
CA PRO A 204 -16.05 -7.62 -18.17
C PRO A 204 -15.25 -8.88 -18.54
N PRO A 205 -15.53 -10.03 -17.88
CA PRO A 205 -14.81 -11.26 -18.16
C PRO A 205 -14.92 -11.62 -19.64
N SER A 206 -13.78 -11.99 -20.23
CA SER A 206 -13.68 -12.31 -21.65
C SER A 206 -14.70 -13.40 -22.05
N ALA A 207 -15.20 -13.36 -23.27
CA ALA A 207 -16.18 -14.36 -23.76
C ALA A 207 -15.66 -15.80 -23.63
N SER A 208 -14.34 -16.01 -23.73
CA SER A 208 -13.68 -17.30 -23.50
C SER A 208 -13.76 -17.78 -22.04
N GLU A 209 -13.77 -16.86 -21.08
CA GLU A 209 -13.84 -17.19 -19.66
C GLU A 209 -15.28 -17.49 -19.22
N LYS A 210 -16.26 -16.76 -19.77
CA LYS A 210 -17.68 -17.11 -19.63
C LYS A 210 -17.97 -18.51 -20.19
N ALA A 211 -17.47 -18.82 -21.39
CA ALA A 211 -17.65 -20.12 -22.00
C ALA A 211 -16.95 -21.27 -21.24
N ARG A 212 -15.85 -20.97 -20.53
CA ARG A 212 -15.17 -21.96 -19.68
C ARG A 212 -15.95 -22.23 -18.40
N LYS A 213 -16.45 -21.17 -17.75
CA LYS A 213 -17.26 -21.29 -16.52
C LYS A 213 -18.57 -22.04 -16.79
N GLU A 214 -19.21 -21.77 -17.91
CA GLU A 214 -20.43 -22.47 -18.35
C GLU A 214 -20.18 -23.97 -18.63
N LYS A 215 -19.00 -24.34 -19.15
CA LYS A 215 -18.61 -25.75 -19.30
C LYS A 215 -18.33 -26.43 -17.97
N GLU A 216 -17.62 -25.78 -17.05
CA GLU A 216 -17.33 -26.33 -15.73
C GLU A 216 -18.60 -26.53 -14.89
N ASP A 217 -19.55 -25.58 -14.97
CA ASP A 217 -20.84 -25.70 -14.31
C ASP A 217 -21.68 -26.83 -14.92
N HIS A 218 -21.68 -26.98 -16.26
CA HIS A 218 -22.41 -28.06 -16.93
C HIS A 218 -21.84 -29.47 -16.66
N GLU A 219 -20.53 -29.57 -16.40
CA GLU A 219 -19.86 -30.83 -16.07
C GLU A 219 -20.08 -31.24 -14.59
N ARG A 220 -20.27 -30.26 -13.67
CA ARG A 220 -20.67 -30.55 -12.28
C ARG A 220 -22.10 -31.07 -12.16
N ASP A 221 -23.01 -30.60 -13.00
CA ASP A 221 -24.43 -31.00 -12.97
C ASP A 221 -24.70 -32.34 -13.68
N ASN A 222 -23.73 -32.87 -14.44
CA ASN A 222 -23.85 -34.17 -15.10
C ASN A 222 -22.61 -35.04 -14.84
N PRO A 223 -22.35 -35.47 -13.59
CA PRO A 223 -21.27 -36.39 -13.31
C PRO A 223 -21.56 -37.67 -14.09
N ARG A 224 -20.71 -37.99 -15.06
CA ARG A 224 -20.78 -39.23 -15.83
C ARG A 224 -20.92 -40.38 -14.84
N LYS A 225 -22.10 -41.01 -14.86
CA LYS A 225 -22.32 -42.29 -14.19
C LYS A 225 -21.57 -43.33 -15.00
N ASP A 226 -20.31 -43.55 -14.64
CA ASP A 226 -19.58 -44.77 -14.98
C ASP A 226 -20.05 -45.93 -14.07
#